data_AF-A0A554VH52-F1
#
_entry.id   AF-A0A554VH52-F1
#
_cell.length_a   1.000
_cell.length_b   1.000
_cell.length_c   1.000
_cell.angle_alpha   90.00
_cell.angle_beta   90.00
_cell.angle_gamma   90.00
#
_symmetry.space_group_name_H-M   'P 1'
#
loop_
_entity.id
_entity.type
_entity.pdbx_description
1 polymer ?
#
loop_
_entity_poly.entity_id
_entity_poly.type
_entity_poly.pdbx_seq_one_letter_code
_entity_poly.pdbx_strand_id
1 'polypeptide(L)'
;MKNILILIALLMLTSTYAQDNCSKFYATQEGKKLTIYQYDKRENLEIISEYRVKEVESTGGQSIITIAMDLTDGRNNKHIISSSFKARCSGRTTHLDPESFIAPGILDQYSDMEYSITGDDISIPNHLEVDQELPNASVHMSVNAGIMNINTTTTMSDRKVIAKEEITTPAGTFDCYVITYTNTLTMGMAKTFYSKQWISEGVGMVKEETRKSNGRLVTRSILHQIN
;
A
#
# COMPACT_ATOMS: atom_id res chain seq x y z
N MET A 1 24.70 51.70 -26.61
CA MET A 1 24.15 50.35 -26.89
C MET A 1 25.03 49.26 -26.25
N LYS A 2 25.23 49.28 -24.93
CA LYS A 2 26.14 48.35 -24.22
C LYS A 2 25.49 47.64 -23.03
N ASN A 3 24.23 47.97 -22.71
CA ASN A 3 23.53 47.45 -21.53
C ASN A 3 22.38 46.47 -21.88
N ILE A 4 22.18 46.14 -23.16
CA ILE A 4 21.10 45.23 -23.60
C ILE A 4 21.59 43.77 -23.72
N LEU A 5 22.91 43.54 -23.69
CA LEU A 5 23.51 42.20 -23.84
C LEU A 5 23.56 41.37 -22.54
N ILE A 6 23.21 41.95 -21.39
CA ILE A 6 23.28 41.23 -20.09
C ILE A 6 21.95 40.56 -19.72
N LEU A 7 20.83 40.93 -20.36
CA LEU A 7 19.51 40.37 -20.02
C LEU A 7 19.22 38.99 -20.65
N ILE A 8 20.03 38.53 -21.60
CA ILE A 8 19.81 37.26 -22.34
C ILE A 8 20.59 36.08 -21.71
N ALA A 9 21.53 36.35 -20.80
CA ALA A 9 22.32 35.31 -20.14
C ALA A 9 21.63 34.66 -18.93
N LEU A 10 20.46 35.16 -18.50
CA LEU A 10 19.67 34.61 -17.40
C LEU A 10 18.54 33.68 -17.89
N LEU A 11 18.80 32.93 -18.97
CA LEU A 11 17.91 31.87 -19.48
C LEU A 11 18.60 30.50 -19.45
N MET A 12 19.55 30.32 -18.52
CA MET A 12 20.27 29.07 -18.34
C MET A 12 19.68 28.31 -17.14
N LEU A 13 19.04 27.19 -17.47
CA LEU A 13 18.92 26.01 -16.62
C LEU A 13 17.95 26.12 -15.44
N THR A 14 16.68 26.42 -15.70
CA THR A 14 15.65 25.70 -14.93
C THR A 14 15.65 24.27 -15.47
N SER A 15 16.43 23.39 -14.85
CA SER A 15 16.14 21.96 -14.90
C SER A 15 14.74 21.81 -14.35
N THR A 16 13.76 21.78 -15.25
CA THR A 16 12.47 21.20 -14.94
C THR A 16 12.78 19.74 -14.67
N TYR A 17 13.02 19.41 -13.40
CA TYR A 17 12.71 18.08 -12.93
C TYR A 17 11.24 17.92 -13.27
N ALA A 18 10.95 17.29 -14.41
CA ALA A 18 9.68 16.64 -14.56
C ALA A 18 9.67 15.68 -13.38
N GLN A 19 8.98 16.05 -12.30
CA GLN A 19 8.49 15.08 -11.35
C GLN A 19 7.51 14.27 -12.18
N ASP A 20 8.04 13.27 -12.87
CA ASP A 20 7.23 12.26 -13.52
C ASP A 20 6.63 11.49 -12.35
N ASN A 21 5.53 12.03 -11.84
CA ASN A 21 4.87 11.51 -10.66
C ASN A 21 4.15 10.24 -11.08
N CYS A 22 4.95 9.20 -11.33
CA CYS A 22 4.48 7.94 -11.84
C CYS A 22 3.45 7.37 -10.85
N SER A 23 3.67 7.53 -9.54
CA SER A 23 2.71 7.17 -8.51
C SER A 23 2.05 8.41 -7.91
N LYS A 24 0.81 8.68 -8.31
CA LYS A 24 0.04 9.82 -7.78
C LYS A 24 -0.42 9.60 -6.34
N PHE A 25 -0.80 8.37 -6.01
CA PHE A 25 -1.44 8.05 -4.73
C PHE A 25 -0.43 7.71 -3.64
N TYR A 26 0.57 6.88 -3.91
CA TYR A 26 1.52 6.45 -2.89
C TYR A 26 2.72 7.38 -2.79
N ALA A 27 3.28 7.48 -1.59
CA ALA A 27 4.51 8.23 -1.35
C ALA A 27 5.70 7.63 -2.12
N THR A 28 6.39 8.49 -2.89
CA THR A 28 7.61 8.14 -3.65
C THR A 28 8.83 8.93 -3.20
N GLN A 29 8.69 9.80 -2.19
CA GLN A 29 9.80 10.57 -1.68
C GLN A 29 10.60 9.73 -0.69
N GLU A 30 11.88 9.50 -0.96
CA GLU A 30 12.79 8.83 -0.03
C GLU A 30 12.78 9.50 1.35
N GLY A 31 12.84 8.68 2.39
CA GLY A 31 12.76 9.10 3.78
C GLY A 31 11.35 9.33 4.29
N LYS A 32 10.35 9.54 3.42
CA LYS A 32 8.96 9.73 3.82
C LYS A 32 8.47 8.52 4.62
N LYS A 33 7.90 8.79 5.78
CA LYS A 33 7.42 7.80 6.75
C LYS A 33 5.95 8.00 7.04
N LEU A 34 5.20 6.90 7.06
CA LEU A 34 3.80 6.85 7.42
C LEU A 34 3.64 5.94 8.64
N THR A 35 2.86 6.37 9.63
CA THR A 35 2.52 5.53 10.78
C THR A 35 1.01 5.29 10.81
N ILE A 36 0.59 4.04 10.77
CA ILE A 36 -0.81 3.60 10.76
C ILE A 36 -1.10 2.81 12.03
N TYR A 37 -2.21 3.14 12.68
CA TYR A 37 -2.68 2.44 13.87
C TYR A 37 -3.87 1.56 13.48
N GLN A 38 -3.79 0.28 13.82
CA GLN A 38 -4.87 -0.68 13.61
C GLN A 38 -5.53 -1.04 14.94
N TYR A 39 -6.86 -0.93 14.95
CA TYR A 39 -7.70 -1.22 16.10
C TYR A 39 -8.55 -2.46 15.86
N ASP A 40 -8.81 -3.23 16.91
CA ASP A 40 -9.75 -4.36 16.87
C ASP A 40 -11.22 -3.89 16.84
N LYS A 41 -12.14 -4.86 16.71
CA LYS A 41 -13.59 -4.64 16.79
C LYS A 41 -14.10 -3.98 18.08
N ARG A 42 -13.28 -3.89 19.12
CA ARG A 42 -13.56 -3.28 20.43
C ARG A 42 -12.82 -1.95 20.60
N GLU A 43 -12.22 -1.43 19.52
CA GLU A 43 -11.46 -0.18 19.50
C GLU A 43 -10.16 -0.22 20.33
N ASN A 44 -9.64 -1.41 20.65
CA ASN A 44 -8.32 -1.53 21.26
C ASN A 44 -7.24 -1.47 20.19
N LEU A 45 -6.18 -0.70 20.42
CA LEU A 45 -5.01 -0.66 19.55
C LEU A 45 -4.33 -2.05 19.54
N GLU A 46 -4.20 -2.67 18.37
CA GLU A 46 -3.57 -3.98 18.19
C GLU A 46 -2.20 -3.89 17.52
N ILE A 47 -2.09 -3.13 16.44
CA ILE A 47 -0.87 -3.03 15.66
C ILE A 47 -0.55 -1.57 15.36
N ILE A 48 0.70 -1.21 15.52
CA ILE A 48 1.29 0.02 14.97
C ILE A 48 2.18 -0.40 13.81
N SER A 49 1.85 0.09 12.61
CA SER A 49 2.60 -0.15 11.39
C SER A 49 3.34 1.12 10.98
N GLU A 50 4.64 1.04 10.79
CA GLU A 50 5.45 2.13 10.25
C GLU A 50 5.95 1.75 8.87
N TYR A 51 5.65 2.55 7.85
CA TYR A 51 6.14 2.39 6.49
C TYR A 51 7.12 3.51 6.17
N ARG A 52 8.26 3.20 5.55
CA ARG A 52 9.25 4.19 5.13
C ARG A 52 9.72 3.92 3.70
N VAL A 53 9.64 4.93 2.85
CA VAL A 53 10.26 4.88 1.51
C VAL A 53 11.78 4.89 1.70
N LYS A 54 12.44 3.79 1.37
CA LYS A 54 13.89 3.62 1.54
C LYS A 54 14.67 4.11 0.35
N GLU A 55 14.20 3.79 -0.84
CA GLU A 55 14.92 3.98 -2.09
C GLU A 55 13.93 4.04 -3.25
N VAL A 56 14.20 4.92 -4.21
CA VAL A 56 13.45 5.00 -5.47
C VAL A 56 14.40 4.96 -6.67
N GLU A 57 14.40 3.82 -7.34
CA GLU A 57 15.17 3.60 -8.56
C GLU A 57 14.28 3.89 -9.78
N SER A 58 14.70 4.78 -10.68
CA SER A 58 13.93 5.11 -11.89
C SER A 58 14.73 4.83 -13.16
N THR A 59 14.21 3.94 -14.01
CA THR A 59 14.83 3.56 -15.28
C THR A 59 13.77 3.40 -16.37
N GLY A 60 13.96 4.07 -17.52
CA GLY A 60 13.14 3.81 -18.71
C GLY A 60 11.63 4.06 -18.55
N GLY A 61 11.23 5.07 -17.76
CA GLY A 61 9.82 5.37 -17.50
C GLY A 61 9.13 4.43 -16.50
N GLN A 62 9.92 3.61 -15.81
CA GLN A 62 9.49 2.80 -14.67
C GLN A 62 10.24 3.25 -13.42
N SER A 63 9.58 3.13 -12.27
CA SER A 63 10.20 3.35 -10.97
C SER A 63 9.96 2.14 -10.08
N ILE A 64 10.99 1.70 -9.36
CA ILE A 64 10.90 0.70 -8.29
C ILE A 64 11.10 1.43 -6.98
N ILE A 65 10.14 1.29 -6.07
CA ILE A 65 10.10 1.95 -4.77
C ILE A 65 10.26 0.85 -3.72
N THR A 66 11.35 0.86 -2.97
CA THR A 66 11.56 -0.05 -1.86
C THR A 66 10.96 0.57 -0.59
N ILE A 67 10.01 -0.13 0.03
CA ILE A 67 9.30 0.34 1.22
C ILE A 67 9.66 -0.57 2.38
N ALA A 68 10.32 -0.02 3.40
CA ALA A 68 10.51 -0.71 4.67
C ALA A 68 9.24 -0.63 5.51
N MET A 69 8.99 -1.69 6.26
CA MET A 69 7.84 -1.83 7.15
C MET A 69 8.30 -2.35 8.51
N ASP A 70 7.85 -1.71 9.58
CA ASP A 70 8.04 -2.15 10.96
C ASP A 70 6.68 -2.30 11.64
N LEU A 71 6.45 -3.46 12.27
CA LEU A 71 5.24 -3.73 13.06
C LEU A 71 5.57 -3.77 14.55
N THR A 72 4.70 -3.16 15.34
CA THR A 72 4.78 -3.14 16.81
C THR A 72 3.42 -3.51 17.41
N ASP A 73 3.43 -4.30 18.48
CA ASP A 73 2.23 -4.65 19.27
C ASP A 73 1.74 -3.40 19.99
N GLY A 74 0.53 -2.96 19.65
CA GLY A 74 -0.07 -1.74 20.16
C GLY A 74 -0.51 -1.81 21.63
N ARG A 75 -0.55 -2.99 22.24
CA ARG A 75 -0.96 -3.19 23.63
C ARG A 75 0.21 -3.08 24.60
N ASN A 76 1.42 -3.44 24.16
CA ASN A 76 2.60 -3.51 25.02
C ASN A 76 3.86 -2.83 24.43
N ASN A 77 3.75 -2.23 23.25
CA ASN A 77 4.83 -1.55 22.52
C ASN A 77 6.05 -2.44 22.21
N LYS A 78 5.87 -3.76 22.13
CA LYS A 78 6.94 -4.67 21.71
C LYS A 78 6.99 -4.74 20.19
N HIS A 79 8.20 -4.64 19.66
CA HIS A 79 8.44 -4.89 18.25
C HIS A 79 8.00 -6.31 17.89
N ILE A 80 7.31 -6.44 16.76
CA ILE A 80 6.84 -7.72 16.21
C ILE A 80 7.80 -8.17 15.11
N ILE A 81 7.97 -7.35 14.07
CA ILE A 81 8.80 -7.68 12.91
C ILE A 81 9.16 -6.46 12.07
N SER A 82 10.32 -6.51 11.42
CA SER A 82 10.74 -5.63 10.33
C SER A 82 10.74 -6.40 8.99
N SER A 83 10.25 -5.79 7.93
CA SER A 83 10.25 -6.36 6.58
C SER A 83 10.37 -5.25 5.53
N SER A 84 10.42 -5.62 4.26
CA SER A 84 10.32 -4.68 3.15
C SER A 84 9.59 -5.31 1.97
N PHE A 85 8.95 -4.48 1.17
CA PHE A 85 8.34 -4.88 -0.09
C PHE A 85 8.58 -3.80 -1.14
N LYS A 86 8.38 -4.16 -2.41
CA LYS A 86 8.55 -3.25 -3.52
C LYS A 86 7.19 -2.83 -4.07
N ALA A 87 7.14 -1.58 -4.51
CA ALA A 87 6.09 -1.06 -5.37
C ALA A 87 6.73 -0.68 -6.71
N ARG A 88 6.14 -1.14 -7.80
CA ARG A 88 6.57 -0.80 -9.14
C ARG A 88 5.60 0.21 -9.72
N CYS A 89 6.11 1.29 -10.26
CA CYS A 89 5.32 2.20 -11.04
C CYS A 89 5.69 2.11 -12.51
N SER A 90 4.68 1.93 -13.36
CA SER A 90 4.83 1.90 -14.81
C SER A 90 3.56 2.35 -15.49
N GLY A 91 3.65 3.10 -16.60
CA GLY A 91 2.47 3.47 -17.38
C GLY A 91 1.42 4.23 -16.57
N ARG A 92 1.85 5.08 -15.62
CA ARG A 92 0.99 5.86 -14.72
C ARG A 92 0.11 5.01 -13.80
N THR A 93 0.52 3.78 -13.53
CA THR A 93 -0.13 2.86 -12.59
C THR A 93 0.90 2.40 -11.57
N THR A 94 0.52 2.50 -10.30
CA THR A 94 1.27 1.91 -9.19
C THR A 94 0.84 0.46 -9.02
N HIS A 95 1.79 -0.44 -8.99
CA HIS A 95 1.62 -1.86 -8.76
C HIS A 95 2.31 -2.20 -7.45
N LEU A 96 1.55 -2.68 -6.46
CA LEU A 96 2.13 -3.27 -5.26
C LEU A 96 2.29 -4.76 -5.52
N ASP A 97 3.51 -5.27 -5.30
CA ASP A 97 3.84 -6.67 -5.56
C ASP A 97 2.94 -7.61 -4.74
N PRO A 98 2.63 -8.83 -5.22
CA PRO A 98 1.72 -9.75 -4.52
C PRO A 98 2.19 -10.11 -3.11
N GLU A 99 3.50 -10.04 -2.85
CA GLU A 99 4.09 -10.22 -1.53
C GLU A 99 3.54 -9.23 -0.49
N SER A 100 3.07 -8.06 -0.93
CA SER A 100 2.44 -7.05 -0.06
C SER A 100 1.13 -7.54 0.60
N PHE A 101 0.50 -8.59 0.07
CA PHE A 101 -0.64 -9.26 0.71
C PHE A 101 -0.25 -10.21 1.84
N ILE A 102 0.99 -10.68 1.86
CA ILE A 102 1.43 -11.69 2.81
C ILE A 102 1.65 -11.01 4.15
N ALA A 103 0.99 -11.52 5.20
CA ALA A 103 1.13 -10.95 6.51
C ALA A 103 2.62 -10.98 6.92
N PRO A 104 3.16 -9.88 7.47
CA PRO A 104 4.58 -9.80 7.78
C PRO A 104 4.98 -10.92 8.77
N GLY A 105 6.05 -11.64 8.44
CA GLY A 105 6.58 -12.73 9.28
C GLY A 105 6.00 -14.11 8.97
N ILE A 106 5.05 -14.21 8.04
CA ILE A 106 4.69 -15.51 7.47
C ILE A 106 5.88 -16.12 6.73
N LEU A 107 6.61 -15.34 5.92
CA LEU A 107 7.76 -15.85 5.17
C LEU A 107 8.88 -16.32 6.09
N ASP A 108 9.16 -15.59 7.16
CA ASP A 108 10.20 -15.95 8.14
C ASP A 108 9.90 -17.28 8.85
N GLN A 109 8.62 -17.61 9.08
CA GLN A 109 8.22 -18.90 9.65
C GLN A 109 8.54 -20.09 8.74
N TYR A 110 8.73 -19.83 7.44
CA TYR A 110 8.98 -20.84 6.42
C TYR A 110 10.35 -20.65 5.74
N SER A 111 11.27 -19.86 6.32
CA SER A 111 12.57 -19.54 5.70
C SER A 111 13.44 -20.77 5.45
N ASP A 112 13.29 -21.81 6.28
CA ASP A 112 14.02 -23.08 6.16
C ASP A 112 13.31 -24.08 5.21
N MET A 113 12.23 -23.65 4.55
CA MET A 113 11.39 -24.47 3.69
C MET A 113 11.36 -23.89 2.28
N GLU A 114 11.23 -24.76 1.28
CA GLU A 114 11.02 -24.30 -0.09
C GLU A 114 9.58 -23.78 -0.22
N TYR A 115 9.43 -22.52 -0.66
CA TYR A 115 8.14 -21.93 -0.93
C TYR A 115 8.12 -21.22 -2.29
N SER A 116 6.93 -21.10 -2.87
CA SER A 116 6.68 -20.29 -4.05
C SER A 116 5.56 -19.29 -3.81
N ILE A 117 5.70 -18.11 -4.39
CA ILE A 117 4.71 -17.03 -4.36
C ILE A 117 4.39 -16.66 -5.81
N THR A 118 3.12 -16.70 -6.17
CA THR A 118 2.61 -16.21 -7.45
C THR A 118 1.37 -15.36 -7.21
N GLY A 119 0.95 -14.57 -8.19
CA GLY A 119 -0.25 -13.76 -8.04
C GLY A 119 -0.28 -12.55 -8.97
N ASP A 120 -1.29 -11.72 -8.76
CA ASP A 120 -1.54 -10.50 -9.50
C ASP A 120 -1.34 -9.28 -8.60
N ASP A 121 -0.61 -8.29 -9.11
CA ASP A 121 -0.31 -7.04 -8.39
C ASP A 121 -1.57 -6.26 -7.99
N ILE A 122 -1.51 -5.54 -6.87
CA ILE A 122 -2.50 -4.50 -6.58
C ILE A 122 -2.22 -3.31 -7.48
N SER A 123 -3.08 -3.11 -8.47
CA SER A 123 -2.96 -1.99 -9.40
C SER A 123 -3.79 -0.79 -8.94
N ILE A 124 -3.16 0.39 -8.89
CA ILE A 124 -3.77 1.69 -8.58
C ILE A 124 -3.34 2.69 -9.67
N PRO A 125 -4.24 3.04 -10.62
CA PRO A 125 -3.95 4.02 -11.65
C PRO A 125 -3.89 5.42 -11.05
N ASN A 126 -3.13 6.33 -11.68
CA ASN A 126 -3.05 7.74 -11.26
C ASN A 126 -4.36 8.52 -11.46
N HIS A 127 -5.31 7.96 -12.19
CA HIS A 127 -6.62 8.56 -12.38
C HIS A 127 -7.66 7.61 -11.83
N LEU A 128 -8.40 8.09 -10.83
CA LEU A 128 -9.53 7.39 -10.23
C LEU A 128 -10.79 8.21 -10.45
N GLU A 129 -11.85 7.52 -10.86
CA GLU A 129 -13.19 8.10 -10.99
C GLU A 129 -14.18 7.31 -10.17
N VAL A 130 -15.22 7.99 -9.66
CA VAL A 130 -16.33 7.30 -9.01
C VAL A 130 -16.98 6.35 -10.02
N ASP A 131 -17.40 5.19 -9.54
CA ASP A 131 -17.91 4.05 -10.29
C ASP A 131 -16.88 3.26 -11.11
N GLN A 132 -15.61 3.64 -11.09
CA GLN A 132 -14.55 2.87 -11.74
C GLN A 132 -14.31 1.52 -11.04
N GLU A 133 -14.34 0.46 -11.83
CA GLU A 133 -13.83 -0.86 -11.43
C GLU A 133 -12.30 -0.91 -11.56
N LEU A 134 -11.65 -1.57 -10.60
CA LEU A 134 -10.20 -1.76 -10.58
C LEU A 134 -9.87 -3.24 -10.77
N PRO A 135 -8.71 -3.56 -11.38
CA PRO A 135 -8.31 -4.95 -11.57
C PRO A 135 -8.23 -5.69 -10.23
N ASN A 136 -8.75 -6.91 -10.21
CA ASN A 136 -8.57 -7.83 -9.09
C ASN A 136 -7.07 -8.08 -8.86
N ALA A 137 -6.75 -8.48 -7.64
CA ALA A 137 -5.39 -8.81 -7.24
C ALA A 137 -5.39 -10.11 -6.43
N SER A 138 -4.28 -10.83 -6.43
CA SER A 138 -4.22 -12.14 -5.80
C SER A 138 -2.81 -12.48 -5.33
N VAL A 139 -2.71 -13.33 -4.31
CA VAL A 139 -1.47 -14.01 -3.95
C VAL A 139 -1.77 -15.46 -3.66
N HIS A 140 -0.93 -16.34 -4.19
CA HIS A 140 -0.90 -17.76 -3.92
C HIS A 140 0.48 -18.11 -3.38
N MET A 141 0.51 -18.58 -2.14
CA MET A 141 1.71 -19.08 -1.47
C MET A 141 1.60 -20.58 -1.29
N SER A 142 2.58 -21.31 -1.80
CA SER A 142 2.71 -22.76 -1.60
C SER A 142 4.01 -23.04 -0.85
N VAL A 143 3.91 -23.69 0.31
CA VAL A 143 5.06 -24.12 1.12
C VAL A 143 5.19 -25.63 1.06
N ASN A 144 6.37 -26.13 0.70
CA ASN A 144 6.69 -27.54 0.69
C ASN A 144 7.06 -28.02 2.10
N ALA A 145 6.15 -28.72 2.78
CA ALA A 145 6.36 -29.30 4.11
C ALA A 145 6.74 -30.80 4.06
N GLY A 146 7.40 -31.22 2.98
CA GLY A 146 7.81 -32.60 2.76
C GLY A 146 6.66 -33.45 2.21
N ILE A 147 5.89 -34.09 3.09
CA ILE A 147 4.83 -35.04 2.68
C ILE A 147 3.56 -34.32 2.19
N MET A 148 3.35 -33.05 2.58
CA MET A 148 2.20 -32.25 2.17
C MET A 148 2.61 -30.81 1.85
N ASN A 149 1.93 -30.19 0.90
CA ASN A 149 2.07 -28.76 0.61
C ASN A 149 1.02 -27.95 1.37
N ILE A 150 1.46 -26.88 2.02
CA ILE A 150 0.58 -25.91 2.66
C ILE A 150 0.31 -24.81 1.63
N ASN A 151 -0.94 -24.68 1.21
CA ASN A 151 -1.37 -23.66 0.25
C ASN A 151 -2.20 -22.59 0.95
N THR A 152 -1.81 -21.34 0.76
CA THR A 152 -2.56 -20.16 1.19
C THR A 152 -2.85 -19.30 -0.02
N THR A 153 -4.11 -18.97 -0.25
CA THR A 153 -4.51 -18.06 -1.34
C THR A 153 -5.28 -16.89 -0.77
N THR A 154 -4.90 -15.67 -1.12
CA THR A 154 -5.67 -14.47 -0.84
C THR A 154 -6.07 -13.83 -2.16
N THR A 155 -7.35 -13.49 -2.30
CA THR A 155 -7.86 -12.79 -3.48
C THR A 155 -8.57 -11.52 -3.05
N MET A 156 -8.24 -10.41 -3.71
CA MET A 156 -8.91 -9.12 -3.61
C MET A 156 -9.75 -8.92 -4.87
N SER A 157 -11.06 -9.13 -4.76
CA SER A 157 -12.01 -9.04 -5.86
C SER A 157 -12.96 -7.85 -5.71
N ASP A 158 -13.73 -7.58 -6.76
CA ASP A 158 -14.84 -6.62 -6.77
C ASP A 158 -14.40 -5.22 -6.35
N ARG A 159 -13.17 -4.85 -6.75
CA ARG A 159 -12.56 -3.58 -6.39
C ARG A 159 -13.26 -2.46 -7.15
N LYS A 160 -13.86 -1.52 -6.43
CA LYS A 160 -14.61 -0.41 -7.03
C LYS A 160 -14.39 0.88 -6.27
N VAL A 161 -14.16 1.97 -7.01
CA VAL A 161 -14.19 3.33 -6.47
C VAL A 161 -15.66 3.75 -6.31
N ILE A 162 -16.11 3.97 -5.08
CA ILE A 162 -17.53 4.20 -4.79
C ILE A 162 -17.84 5.65 -4.41
N ALA A 163 -16.85 6.44 -4.02
CA ALA A 163 -17.03 7.82 -3.59
C ALA A 163 -15.72 8.58 -3.59
N LYS A 164 -15.84 9.90 -3.45
CA LYS A 164 -14.76 10.80 -3.04
C LYS A 164 -15.27 11.61 -1.85
N GLU A 165 -14.55 11.57 -0.73
CA GLU A 165 -14.96 12.26 0.50
C GLU A 165 -13.76 12.71 1.32
N GLU A 166 -13.97 13.72 2.16
CA GLU A 166 -12.95 14.26 3.06
C GLU A 166 -12.86 13.39 4.33
N ILE A 167 -11.65 12.98 4.70
CA ILE A 167 -11.37 12.18 5.90
C ILE A 167 -10.38 12.89 6.80
N THR A 168 -10.77 13.12 8.05
CA THR A 168 -9.88 13.62 9.10
C THR A 168 -9.33 12.47 9.95
N THR A 169 -8.02 12.49 10.14
CA THR A 169 -7.28 11.60 11.05
C THR A 169 -6.34 12.44 11.93
N PRO A 170 -5.65 11.84 12.90
CA PRO A 170 -4.62 12.55 13.67
C PRO A 170 -3.47 13.12 12.80
N ALA A 171 -3.26 12.58 11.59
CA ALA A 171 -2.26 13.07 10.65
C ALA A 171 -2.70 14.28 9.82
N GLY A 172 -3.98 14.66 9.87
CA GLY A 172 -4.55 15.77 9.11
C GLY A 172 -5.88 15.43 8.44
N THR A 173 -6.28 16.27 7.50
CA THR A 173 -7.51 16.09 6.71
C THR A 173 -7.14 15.88 5.24
N PHE A 174 -7.78 14.90 4.61
CA PHE A 174 -7.41 14.40 3.29
C PHE A 174 -8.62 14.22 2.38
N ASP A 175 -8.52 14.70 1.14
CA ASP A 175 -9.45 14.33 0.07
C ASP A 175 -9.19 12.90 -0.39
N CYS A 176 -10.10 11.99 -0.05
CA CYS A 176 -9.90 10.56 -0.28
C CYS A 176 -10.82 10.02 -1.38
N TYR A 177 -10.28 9.17 -2.24
CA TYR A 177 -11.10 8.21 -2.98
C TYR A 177 -11.42 7.02 -2.09
N VAL A 178 -12.64 6.54 -2.18
CA VAL A 178 -13.15 5.43 -1.38
C VAL A 178 -13.24 4.19 -2.26
N ILE A 179 -12.45 3.18 -1.94
CA ILE A 179 -12.41 1.92 -2.68
C ILE A 179 -13.01 0.83 -1.79
N THR A 180 -13.98 0.08 -2.33
CA THR A 180 -14.48 -1.14 -1.69
C THR A 180 -13.99 -2.37 -2.41
N TYR A 181 -13.80 -3.46 -1.68
CA TYR A 181 -13.38 -4.73 -2.25
C TYR A 181 -13.69 -5.91 -1.32
N THR A 182 -13.71 -7.11 -1.90
CA THR A 182 -13.91 -8.37 -1.20
C THR A 182 -12.56 -9.08 -1.05
N ASN A 183 -12.17 -9.41 0.18
CA ASN A 183 -11.00 -10.23 0.47
C ASN A 183 -11.45 -11.66 0.76
N THR A 184 -10.94 -12.63 0.02
CA THR A 184 -11.13 -14.05 0.30
C THR A 184 -9.79 -14.69 0.64
N LEU A 185 -9.65 -15.14 1.88
CA LEU A 185 -8.50 -15.91 2.36
C LEU A 185 -8.86 -17.40 2.39
N THR A 186 -8.11 -18.22 1.65
CA THR A 186 -8.29 -19.66 1.56
C THR A 186 -7.06 -20.37 2.12
N MET A 187 -7.25 -21.06 3.24
CA MET A 187 -6.27 -21.96 3.84
C MET A 187 -7.03 -23.19 4.36
N GLY A 188 -7.22 -24.17 3.47
CA GLY A 188 -8.16 -25.29 3.66
C GLY A 188 -9.63 -24.88 3.54
N MET A 189 -10.08 -23.92 4.36
CA MET A 189 -11.40 -23.28 4.24
C MET A 189 -11.28 -21.81 3.83
N ALA A 190 -12.23 -21.35 3.03
CA ALA A 190 -12.33 -19.96 2.61
C ALA A 190 -12.99 -19.09 3.70
N LYS A 191 -12.40 -17.92 3.96
CA LYS A 191 -12.94 -16.86 4.80
C LYS A 191 -13.05 -15.59 3.98
N THR A 192 -14.24 -15.01 3.94
CA THR A 192 -14.53 -13.79 3.18
C THR A 192 -14.72 -12.59 4.11
N PHE A 193 -14.08 -11.49 3.75
CA PHE A 193 -14.17 -10.19 4.40
C PHE A 193 -14.46 -9.10 3.37
N TYR A 194 -15.07 -8.01 3.82
CA TYR A 194 -15.40 -6.87 3.00
C TYR A 194 -14.66 -5.67 3.55
N SER A 195 -13.90 -5.00 2.68
CA SER A 195 -13.05 -3.89 3.06
C SER A 195 -13.48 -2.62 2.36
N LYS A 196 -13.37 -1.51 3.08
CA LYS A 196 -13.56 -0.15 2.58
C LYS A 196 -12.30 0.62 2.94
N GLN A 197 -11.60 1.11 1.92
CA GLN A 197 -10.31 1.78 2.04
C GLN A 197 -10.43 3.19 1.50
N TRP A 198 -9.81 4.13 2.20
CA TRP A 198 -9.72 5.54 1.80
C TRP A 198 -8.28 5.85 1.43
N ILE A 199 -8.07 6.28 0.19
CA ILE A 199 -6.75 6.62 -0.31
C ILE A 199 -6.67 8.08 -0.75
N SER A 200 -5.57 8.74 -0.42
CA SER A 200 -5.29 10.14 -0.77
C SER A 200 -4.01 10.26 -1.59
N GLU A 201 -3.98 11.29 -2.44
CA GLU A 201 -2.81 11.61 -3.26
C GLU A 201 -1.57 11.90 -2.41
N GLY A 202 -0.42 11.38 -2.83
CA GLY A 202 0.88 11.50 -2.15
C GLY A 202 0.99 10.81 -0.79
N VAL A 203 -0.06 10.12 -0.32
CA VAL A 203 -0.14 9.49 1.00
C VAL A 203 -0.38 7.98 0.88
N GLY A 204 -1.31 7.56 0.03
CA GLY A 204 -1.79 6.17 -0.03
C GLY A 204 -2.94 5.98 0.93
N MET A 205 -2.94 4.89 1.71
CA MET A 205 -4.02 4.58 2.65
C MET A 205 -4.08 5.57 3.82
N VAL A 206 -5.20 6.27 3.93
CA VAL A 206 -5.54 7.18 5.05
C VAL A 206 -6.36 6.45 6.12
N LYS A 207 -7.27 5.57 5.69
CA LYS A 207 -8.14 4.79 6.56
C LYS A 207 -8.51 3.47 5.88
N GLU A 208 -8.78 2.44 6.67
CA GLU A 208 -9.42 1.22 6.19
C GLU A 208 -10.33 0.62 7.26
N GLU A 209 -11.46 0.04 6.85
CA GLU A 209 -12.32 -0.78 7.68
C GLU A 209 -12.52 -2.13 7.03
N THR A 210 -12.29 -3.20 7.78
CA THR A 210 -12.57 -4.58 7.34
C THR A 210 -13.70 -5.16 8.16
N ARG A 211 -14.67 -5.78 7.49
CA ARG A 211 -15.90 -6.31 8.08
C ARG A 211 -16.17 -7.75 7.65
N LYS A 212 -16.91 -8.49 8.47
CA LYS A 212 -17.46 -9.80 8.09
C LYS A 212 -18.69 -9.63 7.19
N SER A 213 -19.14 -10.72 6.56
CA SER A 213 -20.38 -10.76 5.77
C SER A 213 -21.63 -10.29 6.53
N ASN A 214 -21.67 -10.45 7.85
CA ASN A 214 -22.75 -9.93 8.70
C ASN A 214 -22.57 -8.46 9.14
N GLY A 215 -21.67 -7.72 8.49
CA GLY A 215 -21.41 -6.30 8.75
C GLY A 215 -20.58 -5.98 10.00
N ARG A 216 -20.27 -6.98 10.83
CA ARG A 216 -19.47 -6.77 12.06
C ARG A 216 -18.04 -6.34 11.70
N LEU A 217 -17.59 -5.27 12.34
CA LEU A 217 -16.21 -4.80 12.26
C LEU A 217 -15.24 -5.90 12.71
N VAL A 218 -14.16 -6.06 11.95
CA VAL A 218 -13.02 -6.92 12.26
C VAL A 218 -11.88 -6.02 12.72
N THR A 219 -11.47 -5.09 11.87
CA THR A 219 -10.39 -4.14 12.13
C THR A 219 -10.71 -2.78 11.53
N ARG A 220 -10.11 -1.75 12.12
CA ARG A 220 -10.08 -0.39 11.58
C ARG A 220 -8.66 0.14 11.64
N SER A 221 -8.12 0.55 10.50
CA SER A 221 -6.78 1.14 10.38
C SER A 221 -6.90 2.63 10.09
N ILE A 222 -6.09 3.46 10.74
CA ILE A 222 -6.11 4.92 10.61
C ILE A 222 -4.69 5.44 10.52
N LEU A 223 -4.43 6.29 9.52
CA LEU A 223 -3.18 7.05 9.40
C LEU A 223 -3.04 8.00 10.58
N HIS A 224 -1.99 7.80 11.37
CA HIS A 224 -1.75 8.53 12.60
C HIS A 224 -0.70 9.64 12.42
N GLN A 225 0.35 9.40 11.64
CA GLN A 225 1.43 10.36 11.41
C GLN A 225 2.03 10.26 10.01
N ILE A 226 2.53 11.39 9.51
CA ILE A 226 3.34 11.51 8.29
C ILE A 226 4.60 12.29 8.69
N ASN A 227 5.79 11.76 8.37
CA ASN A 227 7.08 12.44 8.57
C ASN A 227 7.94 12.39 7.31
#